data_AF-A0A1F4R047-F1
#
_entry.id   AF-A0A1F4R047-F1
#
_cell.length_a   1.000
_cell.length_b   1.000
_cell.length_c   1.000
_cell.angle_alpha   90.00
_cell.angle_beta   90.00
_cell.angle_gamma   90.00
#
_symmetry.space_group_name_H-M   'P 1'
#
loop_
_entity.id
_entity.type
_entity.pdbx_description
1 polymer ?
#
loop_
_entity_poly.entity_id
_entity_poly.type
_entity_poly.pdbx_seq_one_letter_code
_entity_poly.pdbx_strand_id
1 'polypeptide(L)'
;MELKAYQAYRNPELDIRYWRTSTGMEVDFILGEMDVALEIKGARRVHEGDLKGLTALLTEHKAKHPLLISLEREPRKIGAKVRALPWEMFLRELWSGALGV
;
A
#
# COMPACT_ATOMS: atom_id res chain seq x y z
N MET A 1 -9.19 -11.29 -1.53
CA MET A 1 -10.36 -10.65 -0.89
C MET A 1 -10.07 -10.24 0.57
N GLU A 2 -8.82 -9.94 0.94
CA GLU A 2 -8.44 -9.66 2.34
C GLU A 2 -8.84 -8.27 2.83
N LEU A 3 -8.63 -7.20 2.05
CA LEU A 3 -9.01 -5.84 2.46
C LEU A 3 -10.51 -5.71 2.75
N LYS A 4 -11.35 -6.37 1.95
CA LYS A 4 -12.80 -6.41 2.17
C LYS A 4 -13.18 -7.27 3.38
N ALA A 5 -12.47 -8.36 3.64
CA ALA A 5 -12.67 -9.13 4.86
C ALA A 5 -12.27 -8.30 6.10
N TYR A 6 -11.14 -7.61 6.07
CA TYR A 6 -10.73 -6.70 7.14
C TYR A 6 -11.77 -5.61 7.37
N GLN A 7 -12.25 -4.96 6.30
CA GLN A 7 -13.34 -3.98 6.38
C GLN A 7 -14.57 -4.60 7.08
N ALA A 8 -15.06 -5.75 6.61
CA ALA A 8 -16.27 -6.36 7.17
C ALA A 8 -16.13 -6.80 8.64
N TYR A 9 -14.96 -7.32 9.05
CA TYR A 9 -14.79 -7.96 10.35
C TYR A 9 -14.09 -7.09 11.40
N ARG A 10 -13.32 -6.07 11.00
CA ARG A 10 -12.51 -5.25 11.93
C ARG A 10 -12.86 -3.78 11.89
N ASN A 11 -13.02 -3.20 10.70
CA ASN A 11 -13.37 -1.79 10.58
C ASN A 11 -14.37 -1.58 9.42
N PRO A 12 -15.69 -1.71 9.69
CA PRO A 12 -16.73 -1.55 8.69
C PRO A 12 -16.75 -0.17 8.01
N GLU A 13 -16.29 0.86 8.73
CA GLU A 13 -16.23 2.25 8.26
C GLU A 13 -14.90 2.58 7.55
N LEU A 14 -13.97 1.63 7.44
CA LEU A 14 -12.71 1.85 6.74
C LEU A 14 -12.98 2.20 5.28
N ASP A 15 -12.66 3.43 4.88
CA ASP A 15 -12.73 3.80 3.47
C ASP A 15 -11.60 3.13 2.68
N ILE A 16 -11.95 2.57 1.52
CA ILE A 16 -11.03 1.89 0.62
C ILE A 16 -11.26 2.47 -0.77
N ARG A 17 -10.28 3.27 -1.20
CA ARG A 17 -10.29 3.99 -2.47
C ARG A 17 -9.13 3.53 -3.34
N TYR A 18 -9.10 3.94 -4.59
CA TYR A 18 -7.88 3.95 -5.42
C TYR A 18 -7.53 5.41 -5.72
N TRP A 19 -6.30 5.67 -6.16
CA TRP A 19 -5.89 7.00 -6.60
C TRP A 19 -5.33 6.95 -8.01
N ARG A 20 -5.69 7.92 -8.86
CA ARG A 20 -5.22 8.00 -10.24
C ARG A 20 -5.11 9.44 -10.74
N THR A 21 -4.09 9.74 -11.52
CA THR A 21 -3.94 11.03 -12.21
C THR A 21 -4.62 11.01 -13.59
N SER A 22 -4.84 12.20 -14.15
CA SER A 22 -5.25 12.35 -15.56
C SER A 22 -4.22 11.83 -16.56
N THR A 23 -2.94 11.80 -16.17
CA THR A 23 -1.82 11.27 -16.97
C THR A 23 -1.65 9.76 -16.86
N GLY A 24 -2.49 9.07 -16.08
CA GLY A 24 -2.53 7.61 -16.00
C GLY A 24 -1.62 6.98 -14.95
N MET A 25 -1.08 7.75 -14.00
CA MET A 25 -0.39 7.22 -12.83
C MET A 25 -1.43 6.72 -11.84
N GLU A 26 -1.21 5.56 -11.22
CA GLU A 26 -2.18 4.90 -10.36
C GLU A 26 -1.54 4.36 -9.09
N VAL A 27 -2.30 4.31 -8.00
CA VAL A 27 -2.00 3.56 -6.78
C VAL A 27 -3.21 2.69 -6.46
N ASP A 28 -2.98 1.38 -6.33
CA ASP A 28 -4.05 0.36 -6.29
C ASP A 28 -5.06 0.60 -5.16
N PHE A 29 -4.58 0.88 -3.95
CA PHE A 29 -5.45 1.13 -2.80
C PHE A 29 -4.96 2.25 -1.89
N ILE A 30 -5.91 3.05 -1.41
CA ILE A 30 -5.76 3.99 -0.31
C ILE A 30 -6.72 3.53 0.80
N LEU A 31 -6.20 3.25 1.99
CA LEU A 31 -6.97 2.89 3.17
C LEU A 31 -7.06 4.08 4.12
N GLY A 32 -8.27 4.36 4.63
CA GLY A 32 -8.51 5.51 5.49
C GLY A 32 -8.18 6.84 4.77
N GLU A 33 -7.89 7.88 5.53
CA GLU A 33 -7.58 9.22 5.00
C GLU A 33 -6.07 9.36 4.73
N MET A 34 -5.57 8.58 3.74
CA MET A 34 -4.13 8.45 3.43
C MET A 34 -3.29 7.79 4.54
N ASP A 35 -3.93 7.01 5.41
CA ASP A 35 -3.23 6.24 6.44
C ASP A 35 -2.32 5.18 5.82
N VAL A 36 -2.80 4.48 4.79
CA VAL A 36 -2.02 3.49 4.05
C VAL A 36 -2.24 3.66 2.55
N ALA A 37 -1.15 3.78 1.78
CA ALA A 37 -1.16 3.75 0.33
C ALA A 37 -0.46 2.47 -0.15
N LEU A 38 -1.16 1.67 -0.95
CA LEU A 38 -0.72 0.35 -1.38
C LEU A 38 -0.56 0.30 -2.89
N GLU A 39 0.60 -0.17 -3.32
CA GLU A 39 0.87 -0.64 -4.68
C GLU A 39 1.18 -2.14 -4.60
N ILE A 40 0.63 -2.97 -5.48
CA ILE A 40 0.74 -4.42 -5.45
C ILE A 40 1.44 -4.91 -6.72
N LYS A 41 2.44 -5.78 -6.56
CA LYS A 41 3.16 -6.42 -7.67
C LYS A 41 3.25 -7.93 -7.45
N GLY A 42 2.84 -8.70 -8.45
CA GLY A 42 3.06 -10.14 -8.52
C GLY A 42 4.52 -10.54 -8.83
N ALA A 43 5.50 -9.81 -8.31
CA ALA A 43 6.92 -9.97 -8.62
C ALA A 43 7.69 -10.43 -7.37
N ARG A 44 8.66 -11.33 -7.58
CA ARG A 44 9.60 -11.79 -6.51
C ARG A 44 10.75 -10.83 -6.26
N ARG A 45 10.83 -9.76 -7.04
CA ARG A 45 11.80 -8.67 -6.90
C ARG A 45 11.20 -7.42 -7.51
N VAL A 46 11.10 -6.36 -6.72
CA VAL A 46 10.64 -5.05 -7.17
C VAL A 46 11.82 -4.07 -7.27
N HIS A 47 11.67 -3.03 -8.05
CA HIS A 47 12.68 -2.00 -8.26
C HIS A 47 12.06 -0.61 -8.13
N GLU A 48 12.89 0.43 -8.03
CA GLU A 48 12.39 1.81 -7.88
C GLU A 48 11.49 2.25 -9.03
N GLY A 49 11.66 1.68 -10.23
CA GLY A 49 10.77 1.90 -11.37
C GLY A 49 9.31 1.47 -11.14
N ASP A 50 9.06 0.60 -10.15
CA ASP A 50 7.70 0.20 -9.74
C ASP A 50 7.04 1.25 -8.83
N LEU A 51 7.80 2.22 -8.32
CA LEU A 51 7.31 3.23 -7.39
C LEU A 51 6.66 4.42 -8.10
N LYS A 52 6.47 4.37 -9.42
CA LYS A 52 5.93 5.48 -10.20
C LYS A 52 4.66 6.05 -9.58
N GLY A 53 3.66 5.20 -9.36
CA GLY A 53 2.37 5.56 -8.77
C GLY A 53 2.52 6.20 -7.40
N LEU A 54 3.13 5.48 -6.46
CA LEU A 54 3.40 5.97 -5.11
C LEU A 54 4.24 7.26 -5.08
N THR A 55 5.20 7.41 -5.99
CA THR A 55 6.04 8.62 -6.06
C THR A 55 5.18 9.82 -6.46
N ALA A 56 4.33 9.69 -7.49
CA ALA A 56 3.42 10.75 -7.89
C ALA A 56 2.39 11.06 -6.80
N LEU A 57 1.83 10.06 -6.15
CA LEU A 57 0.94 10.27 -5.00
C LEU A 57 1.65 11.10 -3.91
N LEU A 58 2.89 10.73 -3.58
CA LEU A 58 3.68 11.37 -2.51
C LEU A 58 4.22 12.76 -2.86
N THR A 59 4.09 13.22 -4.12
CA THR A 59 4.35 14.62 -4.47
C THR A 59 3.19 15.54 -4.11
N GLU A 60 1.97 15.02 -4.08
CA GLU A 60 0.74 15.80 -3.86
C GLU A 60 0.13 15.57 -2.48
N HIS A 61 0.34 14.37 -1.91
CA HIS A 61 -0.27 13.94 -0.65
C HIS A 61 0.77 13.37 0.32
N LYS A 62 0.42 13.40 1.60
CA LYS A 62 1.20 12.74 2.66
C LYS A 62 0.51 11.44 3.06
N ALA A 63 1.08 10.31 2.65
CA ALA A 63 0.67 9.00 3.14
C ALA A 63 1.49 8.61 4.38
N LYS A 64 0.83 8.11 5.43
CA LYS A 64 1.51 7.66 6.67
C LYS A 64 2.28 6.35 6.43
N HIS A 65 1.68 5.42 5.71
CA HIS A 65 2.30 4.15 5.31
C HIS A 65 2.25 3.96 3.79
N PRO A 66 3.22 4.47 3.02
CA PRO A 66 3.36 4.14 1.60
C PRO A 66 4.08 2.78 1.45
N LEU A 67 3.36 1.77 0.96
CA LEU A 67 3.80 0.38 0.89
C LEU A 67 3.73 -0.18 -0.53
N LEU A 68 4.79 -0.89 -0.92
CA LEU A 68 4.82 -1.72 -2.13
C LEU A 68 4.75 -3.19 -1.72
N ILE A 69 3.65 -3.86 -2.01
CA ILE A 69 3.40 -5.24 -1.63
C ILE A 69 3.85 -6.17 -2.76
N SER A 70 4.63 -7.19 -2.44
CA SER A 70 5.21 -8.08 -3.44
C SER A 70 5.37 -9.54 -2.96
N LEU A 71 5.95 -10.38 -3.81
CA LEU A 71 6.35 -11.76 -3.49
C LEU A 71 7.82 -11.85 -3.06
N GLU A 72 8.46 -10.73 -2.69
CA GLU A 72 9.77 -10.76 -2.02
C GLU A 72 9.69 -11.54 -0.70
N ARG A 73 10.82 -12.08 -0.22
CA ARG A 73 10.86 -12.89 1.00
C ARG A 73 11.05 -12.05 2.26
N GLU A 74 11.70 -10.91 2.12
CA GLU A 74 12.11 -10.05 3.23
C GLU A 74 11.65 -8.62 2.97
N PRO A 75 11.25 -7.89 4.03
CA PRO A 75 10.89 -6.49 3.90
C PRO A 75 12.14 -5.63 3.69
N ARG A 76 12.01 -4.54 2.94
CA ARG A 76 13.09 -3.56 2.78
C ARG A 76 12.56 -2.17 2.45
N LYS A 77 13.41 -1.17 2.63
CA LYS A 77 13.15 0.17 2.10
C LYS A 77 13.46 0.20 0.61
N ILE A 78 12.66 0.94 -0.15
CA ILE A 78 12.88 1.16 -1.58
C ILE A 78 12.51 2.61 -1.92
N GLY A 79 13.38 3.32 -2.63
CA GLY A 79 13.28 4.78 -2.75
C GLY A 79 13.36 5.50 -1.39
N ALA A 80 12.94 6.76 -1.37
CA ALA A 80 13.13 7.63 -0.20
C ALA A 80 12.16 7.35 0.97
N LYS A 81 10.90 7.02 0.66
CA LYS A 81 9.81 6.95 1.66
C LYS A 81 9.06 5.62 1.68
N VAL A 82 9.23 4.76 0.69
CA VAL A 82 8.40 3.55 0.51
C VAL A 82 9.02 2.34 1.22
N ARG A 83 8.17 1.53 1.87
CA ARG A 83 8.54 0.20 2.36
C ARG A 83 8.04 -0.85 1.37
N ALA A 84 8.92 -1.71 0.86
CA ALA A 84 8.54 -2.94 0.18
C ALA A 84 8.31 -4.04 1.21
N LEU A 85 7.16 -4.71 1.16
CA LEU A 85 6.78 -5.78 2.08
C LEU A 85 6.35 -7.05 1.32
N PRO A 86 6.72 -8.25 1.81
CA PRO A 86 6.04 -9.49 1.44
C PRO A 86 4.55 -9.40 1.77
N TRP A 87 3.68 -9.93 0.92
CA TRP A 87 2.22 -9.87 1.13
C TRP A 87 1.79 -10.53 2.45
N GLU A 88 2.43 -11.60 2.89
CA GLU A 88 2.12 -12.26 4.16
C GLU A 88 2.40 -11.35 5.36
N MET A 89 3.49 -10.58 5.29
CA MET A 89 3.83 -9.61 6.34
C MET A 89 2.84 -8.45 6.36
N PHE A 90 2.46 -7.93 5.19
CA PHE A 90 1.43 -6.91 5.10
C PHE A 90 0.11 -7.36 5.75
N LEU A 91 -0.35 -8.58 5.47
CA LEU A 91 -1.58 -9.09 6.08
C LEU A 91 -1.45 -9.22 7.61
N ARG A 92 -0.29 -9.64 8.13
CA ARG A 92 -0.06 -9.66 9.58
C ARG A 92 -0.09 -8.25 10.17
N GLU A 93 0.55 -7.26 9.53
CA GLU A 93 0.52 -5.86 9.98
C GLU A 93 -0.92 -5.30 9.94
N LEU A 94 -1.69 -5.60 8.90
CA LEU A 94 -3.08 -5.20 8.77
C LEU A 94 -3.96 -5.80 9.88
N TRP A 95 -3.99 -7.13 9.99
CA TRP A 95 -4.87 -7.85 10.93
C TRP A 95 -4.50 -7.67 12.40
N SER A 96 -3.26 -7.28 12.70
CA SER A 96 -2.83 -6.93 14.06
C SER A 96 -3.18 -5.50 14.47
N GLY A 97 -3.63 -4.65 13.54
CA GLY A 97 -3.88 -3.22 13.78
C GLY A 97 -2.61 -2.37 13.77
N ALA A 98 -1.45 -2.92 13.40
CA ALA A 98 -0.18 -2.20 13.42
C ALA A 98 -0.13 -1.03 12.42
N LEU A 99 -0.95 -1.06 11.38
CA LEU A 99 -1.09 0.02 10.40
C LEU A 99 -1.94 1.20 10.92
N GLY A 100 -2.69 0.99 12.02
CA GLY A 100 -3.53 2.03 12.62
C GLY A 100 -4.70 2.47 11.73
N VAL A 101 -5.27 1.52 10.97
CA VAL A 101 -6.48 1.68 10.14
C VAL A 101 -7.61 0.81 10.63
#